data_AF-A0A3C1URJ0-F1
#
_entry.id   AF-A0A3C1URJ0-F1
#
_cell.length_a   1.000
_cell.length_b   1.000
_cell.length_c   1.000
_cell.angle_alpha   90.00
_cell.angle_beta   90.00
_cell.angle_gamma   90.00
#
_symmetry.space_group_name_H-M   'P 1'
#
loop_
_entity.id
_entity.type
_entity.pdbx_description
1 polymer ?
#
loop_
_entity_poly.entity_id
_entity_poly.type
_entity_poly.pdbx_seq_one_letter_code
_entity_poly.pdbx_strand_id
1 'polypeptide(L)'
;MNIFKAIFHSSLGKKYIMGLTGLALFGFVIGHMVGNLQIFLGQDKLNAYGAFLKSMPKLLWAARIGLLACVGLHIWAAVKLVRE
;
A
#
# COMPACT_ATOMS: atom_id res chain seq x y z
N MET A 1 -4.26 -29.14 8.54
CA MET A 1 -4.96 -27.84 8.61
C MET A 1 -4.64 -27.06 7.34
N ASN A 2 -5.63 -26.64 6.55
CA ASN A 2 -5.37 -25.95 5.29
C ASN A 2 -5.11 -24.45 5.57
N ILE A 3 -3.86 -24.01 5.42
CA ILE A 3 -3.40 -22.65 5.70
C ILE A 3 -4.23 -21.62 4.91
N PHE A 4 -4.66 -21.94 3.69
CA PHE A 4 -5.51 -21.06 2.88
C PHE A 4 -6.87 -20.80 3.55
N LYS A 5 -7.51 -21.83 4.10
CA LYS A 5 -8.77 -21.66 4.86
C LYS A 5 -8.54 -20.85 6.13
N ALA A 6 -7.43 -21.09 6.82
CA ALA A 6 -7.10 -20.35 8.05
C ALA A 6 -6.89 -18.85 7.77
N ILE A 7 -6.20 -18.49 6.69
CA ILE A 7 -5.91 -17.09 6.35
C ILE A 7 -7.14 -16.36 5.80
N PHE A 8 -7.90 -16.98 4.90
CA PHE A 8 -8.96 -16.27 4.16
C PHE A 8 -10.37 -16.44 4.72
N HIS A 9 -10.65 -17.49 5.50
CA HIS A 9 -12.00 -17.75 6.03
C HIS A 9 -12.13 -17.57 7.54
N SER A 10 -11.03 -17.45 8.29
CA SER A 10 -11.13 -17.14 9.72
C SER A 10 -11.20 -15.63 9.97
N SER A 11 -11.88 -15.24 11.06
CA SER A 11 -11.91 -13.84 11.52
C SER A 11 -10.50 -13.33 11.87
N LEU A 12 -9.67 -14.18 12.46
CA LEU A 12 -8.28 -13.83 12.82
C LEU A 12 -7.41 -13.60 11.57
N GLY A 13 -7.50 -14.47 10.57
CA GLY A 13 -6.76 -14.34 9.31
C GLY A 13 -7.09 -13.05 8.57
N LYS A 14 -8.38 -12.69 8.51
CA LYS A 14 -8.82 -11.41 7.91
C LYS A 14 -8.34 -10.19 8.69
N LYS A 15 -8.30 -10.26 10.02
CA LYS A 15 -7.72 -9.18 10.85
C LYS A 15 -6.23 -8.99 10.56
N TYR A 16 -5.48 -10.07 10.39
CA TYR A 16 -4.06 -9.98 9.99
C TYR A 16 -3.90 -9.38 8.59
N ILE A 17 -4.71 -9.81 7.61
CA ILE A 17 -4.70 -9.21 6.26
C ILE A 17 -4.98 -7.71 6.34
N MET A 18 -6.05 -7.30 7.02
CA MET A 18 -6.44 -5.90 7.17
C MET A 18 -5.33 -5.08 7.85
N GLY A 19 -4.76 -5.58 8.96
CA GLY A 19 -3.71 -4.88 9.70
C GLY A 19 -2.42 -4.71 8.89
N LEU A 20 -1.92 -5.78 8.27
CA LEU A 20 -0.67 -5.73 7.49
C LEU A 20 -0.79 -4.86 6.25
N THR A 21 -1.90 -4.98 5.51
CA THR A 21 -2.15 -4.12 4.35
C THR A 21 -2.35 -2.66 4.76
N GLY A 22 -3.02 -2.40 5.89
CA GLY A 22 -3.17 -1.06 6.45
C GLY A 22 -1.84 -0.42 6.83
N LEU A 23 -0.95 -1.18 7.48
CA LEU A 23 0.40 -0.73 7.83
C LEU A 23 1.20 -0.37 6.56
N ALA A 24 1.15 -1.22 5.54
CA ALA A 24 1.85 -0.97 4.27
C ALA A 24 1.31 0.29 3.56
N LEU A 25 -0.01 0.46 3.49
CA LEU A 25 -0.66 1.64 2.91
C LEU A 25 -0.29 2.92 3.67
N PHE A 26 -0.34 2.87 5.01
CA PHE A 26 0.03 4.01 5.85
C PHE A 26 1.50 4.40 5.65
N GLY A 27 2.42 3.44 5.69
CA GLY A 27 3.84 3.68 5.42
C GLY A 27 4.08 4.29 4.04
N PHE A 28 3.36 3.80 3.03
CA PHE A 28 3.41 4.39 1.69
C PHE A 28 2.90 5.83 1.67
N VAL A 29 1.78 6.14 2.33
CA VAL A 29 1.24 7.51 2.39
C VAL A 29 2.28 8.45 3.02
N ILE A 30 2.96 8.06 4.10
CA ILE A 30 4.02 8.87 4.70
C ILE A 30 5.13 9.14 3.68
N GLY A 31 5.69 8.10 3.05
CA GLY A 31 6.76 8.27 2.06
C GLY A 31 6.30 9.06 0.82
N HIS A 32 5.08 8.84 0.37
CA HIS A 32 4.46 9.56 -0.75
C HIS A 32 4.31 11.04 -0.43
N MET A 33 3.85 11.37 0.78
CA MET A 33 3.73 12.76 1.21
C MET A 33 5.11 13.42 1.33
N VAL A 34 6.14 12.73 1.86
CA VAL A 34 7.51 13.27 1.84
C VAL A 34 7.97 13.65 0.43
N GLY A 35 7.65 12.82 -0.58
CA GLY A 35 7.90 13.14 -1.99
C GLY A 35 7.12 14.37 -2.48
N ASN A 36 5.82 14.45 -2.19
CA ASN A 36 4.95 15.55 -2.63
C ASN A 36 5.25 16.88 -1.93
N LEU A 37 5.61 16.85 -0.64
CA LEU A 37 5.93 18.04 0.14
C LEU A 37 7.19 18.75 -0.36
N GLN A 38 7.99 18.11 -1.22
CA GLN A 38 9.06 18.79 -1.96
C GLN A 38 8.53 19.92 -2.86
N ILE A 39 7.22 20.01 -3.11
CA ILE A 39 6.59 21.17 -3.75
C ILE A 39 6.93 22.50 -3.04
N PHE A 40 7.13 22.47 -1.72
CA PHE A 40 7.53 23.64 -0.93
C PHE A 40 9.02 23.99 -1.05
N LEU A 41 9.83 23.15 -1.71
CA LEU A 41 11.26 23.35 -1.95
C LEU A 41 11.58 23.89 -3.35
N GLY A 42 10.55 24.20 -4.14
CA GLY A 42 10.68 24.70 -5.51
C GLY A 42 10.57 23.61 -6.59
N GLN A 43 10.29 24.05 -7.82
CA GLN A 43 9.96 23.17 -8.94
C GLN A 43 11.08 22.21 -9.31
N ASP A 44 12.34 22.66 -9.26
CA ASP A 44 13.51 21.86 -9.63
C ASP A 44 13.68 20.62 -8.73
N LYS A 45 13.43 20.75 -7.42
CA LYS A 45 13.51 19.63 -6.48
C LYS A 45 12.45 18.58 -6.78
N LEU A 46 11.19 19.01 -6.95
CA LEU A 46 10.09 18.11 -7.26
C LEU A 46 10.28 17.41 -8.62
N ASN A 47 10.74 18.14 -9.64
CA ASN A 47 11.00 17.58 -10.97
C ASN A 47 12.16 16.58 -10.95
N ALA A 48 13.25 16.89 -10.23
CA ALA A 48 14.37 15.98 -10.07
C ALA A 48 13.96 14.69 -9.34
N TYR A 49 13.14 14.80 -8.29
CA TYR A 49 12.59 13.64 -7.60
C TYR A 49 11.70 12.80 -8.52
N GLY A 50 10.84 13.44 -9.33
CA GLY A 50 10.03 12.76 -10.34
C GLY A 50 10.87 12.04 -11.41
N ALA A 51 11.95 12.66 -11.88
CA ALA A 51 12.88 12.04 -12.83
C ALA A 51 13.62 10.84 -12.21
N PHE A 52 14.08 10.97 -10.96
CA PHE A 52 14.69 9.88 -10.20
C PHE A 52 13.73 8.70 -10.06
N LEU A 53 12.47 8.93 -9.66
CA LEU A 53 11.49 7.85 -9.59
C LEU A 53 11.28 7.16 -10.95
N LYS A 54 11.15 7.94 -12.02
CA LYS A 54 10.97 7.41 -13.39
C LYS A 54 12.18 6.63 -13.90
N SER A 55 13.39 6.84 -13.36
CA SER A 55 14.59 6.06 -13.73
C SER A 55 14.56 4.62 -13.20
N MET A 56 13.65 4.31 -12.26
CA MET A 56 13.47 2.97 -11.69
C MET A 56 12.07 2.39 -12.02
N PRO A 57 11.77 2.11 -13.30
CA PRO A 57 10.43 1.73 -13.74
C PRO A 57 9.92 0.42 -13.11
N LYS A 58 10.82 -0.55 -12.87
CA LYS A 58 10.45 -1.82 -12.21
C LYS A 58 9.97 -1.59 -10.78
N LEU A 59 10.66 -0.73 -10.03
CA LEU A 59 10.28 -0.40 -8.65
C LEU A 59 8.95 0.36 -8.62
N LEU A 60 8.76 1.33 -9.52
CA LEU A 60 7.50 2.06 -9.62
C LEU A 60 6.31 1.14 -9.93
N TRP A 61 6.45 0.22 -10.88
CA TRP A 61 5.38 -0.73 -11.21
C TRP A 61 5.13 -1.74 -10.09
N ALA A 62 6.18 -2.23 -9.43
CA ALA A 62 6.04 -3.08 -8.26
C ALA A 62 5.26 -2.36 -7.13
N ALA A 63 5.60 -1.11 -6.84
CA ALA A 63 4.87 -0.30 -5.87
C ALA A 63 3.40 -0.10 -6.30
N ARG A 64 3.13 0.25 -7.57
CA ARG A 64 1.75 0.45 -8.07
C ARG A 64 0.89 -0.80 -7.91
N ILE A 65 1.35 -1.94 -8.43
CA ILE A 65 0.60 -3.19 -8.37
C ILE A 65 0.47 -3.66 -6.92
N GLY A 66 1.54 -3.56 -6.13
CA GLY A 66 1.54 -3.92 -4.72
C GLY A 66 0.55 -3.10 -3.90
N LEU A 67 0.47 -1.78 -4.13
CA LEU A 67 -0.48 -0.90 -3.44
C LEU A 67 -1.92 -1.17 -3.87
N LEU A 68 -2.17 -1.41 -5.16
CA LEU A 68 -3.49 -1.79 -5.65
C LEU A 68 -3.96 -3.12 -5.03
N ALA A 69 -3.05 -4.10 -4.89
CA ALA A 69 -3.35 -5.34 -4.19
C ALA A 69 -3.60 -5.09 -2.70
N CYS A 70 -2.77 -4.29 -2.03
CA CYS A 70 -2.93 -3.96 -0.61
C CYS A 70 -4.27 -3.27 -0.33
N VAL A 71 -4.64 -2.25 -1.11
CA VAL A 71 -5.91 -1.53 -0.91
C VAL A 71 -7.11 -2.43 -1.19
N GLY A 72 -7.05 -3.27 -2.24
CA GLY A 72 -8.11 -4.23 -2.54
C GLY A 72 -8.30 -5.24 -1.40
N LEU A 73 -7.20 -5.83 -0.91
CA LEU A 73 -7.23 -6.79 0.21
C LEU A 73 -7.67 -6.12 1.52
N HIS A 74 -7.22 -4.89 1.79
CA HIS A 74 -7.60 -4.13 2.97
C HIS A 74 -9.10 -3.88 3.02
N ILE A 75 -9.67 -3.36 1.93
CA ILE A 75 -11.11 -3.10 1.80
C ILE A 75 -11.90 -4.40 1.88
N TRP A 76 -11.48 -5.45 1.16
CA TRP A 76 -12.14 -6.75 1.20
C TRP A 76 -12.19 -7.32 2.63
N ALA A 77 -11.07 -7.31 3.35
CA ALA A 77 -11.00 -7.80 4.72
C ALA A 77 -11.88 -6.97 5.66
N ALA A 78 -11.86 -5.64 5.54
CA ALA A 78 -12.71 -4.74 6.31
C ALA A 78 -14.21 -5.02 6.09
N VAL A 79 -14.65 -5.10 4.81
CA VAL A 79 -16.04 -5.40 4.46
C VAL A 79 -16.48 -6.76 4.99
N LYS A 80 -15.61 -7.78 4.90
CA LYS A 80 -15.91 -9.12 5.40
C LYS A 80 -15.97 -9.18 6.93
N LEU A 81 -15.15 -8.42 7.63
CA LEU A 81 -15.14 -8.39 9.10
C LEU A 81 -16.32 -7.59 9.67
N VAL A 82 -16.76 -6.53 8.99
CA VAL A 82 -17.94 -5.74 9.41
C VAL A 82 -19.25 -6.53 9.29
N ARG A 83 -19.28 -7.54 8.42
CA ARG A 83 -20.47 -8.38 8.15
C ARG A 83 -20.46 -9.70 8.93
N GLU A 84 -19.46 -9.94 9.76
CA GLU A 84 -19.39 -11.07 10.70
C GLU A 84 -19.93 -10.67 12.06
#